data_AF-A0A2V6WDV4-F1
#
_entry.id   AF-A0A2V6WDV4-F1
#
_cell.length_a   1.000
_cell.length_b   1.000
_cell.length_c   1.000
_cell.angle_alpha   90.00
_cell.angle_beta   90.00
_cell.angle_gamma   90.00
#
_symmetry.space_group_name_H-M   'P 1'
#
loop_
_entity.id
_entity.type
_entity.pdbx_description
1 polymer ?
#
loop_
_entity_poly.entity_id
_entity_poly.type
_entity_poly.pdbx_seq_one_letter_code
_entity_poly.pdbx_strand_id
1 'polypeptide(L)' 'MSDWQLVEPAKDGKPGKVRHLRAYPLKPGMAKLYNEGDIHSPRRDGPTRLIRIEGRNMEGQPRGTFEQV' A
#
# COMPACT_ATOMS: atom_id res chain seq x y z
N MET A 1 -7.22 -2.18 5.82
CA MET A 1 -6.44 -1.93 4.59
C MET A 1 -7.18 -0.88 3.79
N SER A 2 -6.45 0.04 3.16
CA SER A 2 -7.00 0.96 2.19
C SER A 2 -6.31 0.75 0.85
N ASP A 3 -7.10 0.65 -0.23
CA ASP A 3 -6.60 0.65 -1.60
C ASP A 3 -6.74 2.08 -2.16
N TRP A 4 -5.76 2.50 -2.96
CA TRP A 4 -5.66 3.86 -3.47
C TRP A 4 -5.49 3.87 -4.99
N GLN A 5 -6.08 4.87 -5.63
CA GLN A 5 -5.88 5.16 -7.06
C GLN A 5 -4.78 6.20 -7.20
N LEU A 6 -3.81 5.94 -8.06
CA LEU A 6 -2.82 6.92 -8.45
C LEU A 6 -3.48 8.08 -9.21
N VAL A 7 -3.22 9.31 -8.78
CA VAL A 7 -3.63 10.54 -9.45
C VAL A 7 -2.43 11.24 -10.07
N GLU A 8 -1.34 11.36 -9.31
CA GLU A 8 -0.08 11.97 -9.77
C GLU A 8 1.10 11.13 -9.25
N PRO A 9 2.07 10.74 -10.11
CA PRO A 9 3.23 9.96 -9.67
C PRO A 9 4.15 10.76 -8.76
N ALA A 10 4.76 10.10 -7.78
CA ALA A 10 5.83 10.68 -6.99
C ALA A 10 7.04 10.96 -7.90
N LYS A 11 7.60 12.18 -7.83
CA LYS A 11 8.68 12.62 -8.72
C LYS A 11 9.57 13.64 -8.01
N ASP A 12 10.88 13.60 -8.29
CA ASP A 12 11.85 14.60 -7.85
C ASP A 12 11.82 14.86 -6.32
N GLY A 13 11.65 13.79 -5.54
CA GLY A 13 11.55 13.85 -4.07
C GLY A 13 10.21 14.35 -3.53
N LYS A 14 9.26 14.70 -4.40
CA LYS A 14 7.91 15.11 -4.01
C LYS A 14 6.99 13.90 -3.89
N PRO A 15 6.11 13.85 -2.87
CA PRO A 15 5.07 12.83 -2.79
C PRO A 15 4.18 12.86 -4.03
N GLY A 16 3.77 11.67 -4.49
CA GLY A 16 2.69 11.55 -5.46
C GLY A 16 1.34 11.83 -4.82
N LYS A 17 0.29 11.95 -5.62
CA LYS A 17 -1.09 12.13 -5.15
C LYS A 17 -1.91 10.89 -5.40
N VAL A 18 -2.74 10.54 -4.43
CA VAL A 18 -3.63 9.39 -4.52
C VAL A 18 -5.04 9.73 -4.06
N ARG A 19 -6.02 9.09 -4.68
CA ARG A 19 -7.43 9.15 -4.28
C ARG A 19 -7.81 7.88 -3.55
N HIS A 20 -8.54 8.01 -2.45
CA HIS A 20 -9.08 6.85 -1.72
C HIS A 20 -10.07 6.07 -2.60
N LEU A 21 -9.83 4.78 -2.81
CA LEU A 21 -10.79 3.91 -3.50
C LEU A 21 -11.71 3.22 -2.52
N ARG A 22 -11.14 2.49 -1.57
CA ARG A 22 -11.90 1.73 -0.58
C ARG A 22 -11.04 1.39 0.63
N ALA A 23 -11.73 1.21 1.75
CA ALA A 23 -11.17 0.63 2.96
C ALA A 23 -11.92 -0.66 3.30
N TYR A 24 -11.19 -1.66 3.77
CA TYR A 24 -11.76 -2.95 4.18
C TYR A 24 -10.97 -3.60 5.31
N PRO A 25 -11.62 -4.40 6.17
CA PRO A 25 -10.93 -5.24 7.13
C PRO A 25 -10.24 -6.41 6.41
N LEU A 26 -8.99 -6.68 6.78
CA LEU A 26 -8.29 -7.92 6.40
C LEU A 26 -8.21 -8.79 7.64
N LYS A 27 -9.07 -9.82 7.72
CA LYS A 27 -9.19 -10.69 8.90
C LYS A 27 -8.20 -11.87 8.82
N PRO A 28 -7.88 -12.52 9.95
CA PRO A 28 -7.08 -13.75 9.94
C PRO A 28 -7.65 -14.79 8.96
N GLY A 29 -6.77 -15.43 8.19
CA GLY A 29 -7.14 -16.40 7.14
C GLY A 29 -7.44 -15.79 5.77
N MET A 30 -7.61 -14.47 5.66
CA MET A 30 -7.76 -13.81 4.36
C MET A 30 -6.40 -13.57 3.69
N ALA A 31 -6.38 -13.65 2.37
CA ALA A 31 -5.25 -13.26 1.54
C ALA A 31 -5.66 -12.16 0.57
N LYS A 32 -4.72 -11.26 0.28
CA LYS A 32 -4.87 -10.20 -0.70
C LYS A 32 -3.62 -10.11 -1.56
N LEU A 33 -3.80 -10.20 -2.87
CA LEU A 33 -2.74 -9.95 -3.85
C LEU A 33 -2.69 -8.46 -4.17
N TYR A 34 -1.46 -7.95 -4.25
CA TYR A 34 -1.13 -6.64 -4.79
C TYR A 34 -0.12 -6.83 -5.93
N ASN A 35 -0.48 -6.36 -7.12
CA ASN A 35 0.41 -6.38 -8.29
C ASN A 35 1.28 -5.12 -8.31
N GLU A 36 2.22 -5.06 -9.25
CA GLU A 36 3.06 -3.90 -9.47
C GLU A 36 2.20 -2.66 -9.77
N GLY A 37 2.52 -1.56 -9.09
CA GLY A 37 1.77 -0.31 -9.21
C GLY A 37 0.55 -0.19 -8.30
N ASP A 38 0.10 -1.28 -7.65
CA ASP A 38 -0.97 -1.19 -6.65
C ASP A 38 -0.50 -0.39 -5.42
N ILE A 39 -1.28 0.63 -5.06
CA ILE A 39 -1.01 1.47 -3.89
C ILE A 39 -1.99 1.08 -2.79
N HIS A 40 -1.45 0.68 -1.64
CA HIS A 40 -2.24 0.33 -0.46
C HIS A 40 -1.60 0.87 0.82
N SER A 41 -2.40 1.06 1.85
CA SER A 41 -1.89 1.38 3.19
C SER A 41 -2.55 0.51 4.27
N PRO A 42 -1.75 -0.10 5.18
CA PRO A 42 -2.29 -0.79 6.33
C PRO A 42 -2.60 0.19 7.46
N ARG A 43 -3.80 0.11 8.02
CA ARG A 43 -4.16 0.68 9.32
C ARG A 43 -4.42 -0.47 10.30
N ARG A 44 -3.94 -0.32 11.54
CA ARG A 44 -4.09 -1.30 12.61
C ARG A 44 -4.61 -0.58 13.84
N ASP A 45 -5.74 -1.02 14.38
CA ASP A 45 -6.30 -0.46 15.62
C ASP A 45 -5.83 -1.23 16.86
N GLY A 46 -5.09 -2.33 16.69
CA GLY A 46 -4.52 -3.13 17.77
C GLY A 46 -3.36 -4.03 17.30
N PRO A 47 -2.79 -4.86 18.19
CA PRO A 47 -1.69 -5.76 17.85
C PRO A 47 -2.02 -6.63 16.64
N THR A 48 -1.23 -6.52 15.57
CA THR A 48 -1.49 -7.19 14.29
C THR A 48 -0.19 -7.74 13.73
N ARG A 49 -0.20 -9.01 13.27
CA ARG A 49 0.88 -9.61 12.49
C ARG A 49 0.36 -9.97 11.11
N LEU A 50 1.15 -9.68 10.08
CA LEU A 50 0.88 -10.05 8.69
C LEU A 50 2.06 -10.85 8.17
N ILE A 51 1.78 -11.89 7.41
CA ILE A 51 2.79 -12.60 6.62
C ILE A 51 2.74 -11.98 5.21
N ARG A 52 3.91 -11.61 4.68
CA ARG A 52 4.05 -11.11 3.32
C ARG A 52 4.85 -12.12 2.52
N ILE A 53 4.34 -12.46 1.34
CA ILE A 53 5.01 -13.31 0.37
C ILE A 53 5.21 -12.44 -0.86
N GLU A 54 6.46 -12.27 -1.27
CA GLU A 54 6.86 -11.33 -2.32
C GLU A 54 7.63 -12.09 -3.39
N GLY A 55 7.50 -11.71 -4.66
CA GLY A 55 8.18 -12.40 -5.77
C GLY A 55 9.70 -12.16 -5.85
N ARG A 56 10.24 -11.23 -5.05
CA ARG A 56 11.67 -10.91 -4.99
C ARG A 56 12.05 -10.34 -3.61
N ASN A 57 13.34 -10.18 -3.35
CA ASN A 57 13.80 -9.44 -2.17
C ASN A 57 13.36 -7.97 -2.25
N MET A 58 12.69 -7.49 -1.19
CA MET A 58 12.17 -6.12 -1.07
C MET A 58 12.96 -5.25 -0.09
N GLU A 59 14.06 -5.79 0.45
CA GLU A 59 14.99 -5.05 1.30
C GLU A 59 15.66 -3.90 0.53
N GLY A 60 15.72 -2.71 1.14
CA GLY A 60 16.35 -1.53 0.55
C GLY A 60 15.64 -0.94 -0.68
N GLN A 61 14.56 -1.55 -1.16
CA GLN A 61 14.00 -1.16 -2.45
C GLN A 61 13.29 0.21 -2.39
N PRO A 62 13.58 1.15 -3.32
CA PRO A 62 12.98 2.48 -3.31
C PRO A 62 11.46 2.41 -3.39
N ARG A 63 10.77 3.25 -2.61
CA ARG A 63 9.31 3.37 -2.60
C ARG A 63 8.93 4.84 -2.72
N GLY A 64 7.91 5.12 -3.51
CA GLY A 64 7.30 6.45 -3.55
C GLY A 64 6.56 6.75 -2.25
N THR A 65 6.56 8.01 -1.85
CA THR A 65 5.65 8.54 -0.83
C THR A 65 4.43 9.14 -1.53
N PHE A 66 3.27 9.12 -0.86
CA PHE A 66 2.02 9.61 -1.42
C PHE A 66 1.23 10.40 -0.38
N GLU A 67 0.54 11.43 -0.85
CA GLU A 67 -0.45 12.20 -0.09
C GLU A 67 -1.85 11.99 -0.67
N GLN A 68 -2.85 12.01 0.20
CA GLN A 68 -4.24 11.90 -0.21
C GLN A 68 -4.73 13.25 -0.77
N VAL A 69 -5.50 13.18 -1.87
CA VAL A 69 -6.29 14.29 -2.43
C VAL A 69 -7.78 14.00 -2.45
#